data_AF-A0A7Z0SJT6-F1
#
_entry.id   AF-A0A7Z0SJT6-F1
#
_cell.length_a   1.000
_cell.length_b   1.000
_cell.length_c   1.000
_cell.angle_alpha   90.00
_cell.angle_beta   90.00
_cell.angle_gamma   90.00
#
_symmetry.space_group_name_H-M   'P 1'
#
loop_
_entity.id
_entity.type
_entity.pdbx_description
1 polymer ?
#
loop_
_entity_poly.entity_id
_entity_poly.type
_entity_poly.pdbx_seq_one_letter_code
_entity_poly.pdbx_strand_id
1 'polypeptide(L)'
;MSIKKIDIEKVAKAIEDDAGETFPDLRQALSEAKAGIGRVTTPEQILVRQARQRSGLTQAAFAERIATPVATLRDWEQGRFQPPGGVMCLLRLLAKHPDLTQELVTA
;
A
#
# COMPACT_ATOMS: atom_id res chain seq x y z
N MET A 1 12.55 -2.44 -8.09
CA MET A 1 13.16 -1.41 -8.96
C MET A 1 13.11 -0.10 -8.19
N SER A 2 14.24 0.58 -7.97
CA SER A 2 14.23 1.84 -7.19
C SER A 2 13.92 3.00 -8.13
N ILE A 3 12.85 3.75 -7.85
CA ILE A 3 12.41 4.92 -8.62
C ILE A 3 13.54 5.91 -8.91
N LYS A 4 14.56 5.97 -8.03
CA LYS A 4 15.75 6.81 -8.17
C LYS A 4 16.56 6.56 -9.45
N LYS A 5 16.46 5.37 -10.06
CA LYS A 5 17.24 4.97 -11.25
C LYS A 5 16.49 5.10 -12.58
N ILE A 6 15.30 5.69 -12.59
CA ILE A 6 14.49 5.82 -13.80
C ILE A 6 15.03 6.95 -14.69
N ASP A 7 15.06 6.68 -16.00
CA ASP A 7 15.22 7.68 -17.06
C ASP A 7 13.83 8.27 -17.37
N ILE A 8 13.65 9.55 -17.04
CA ILE A 8 12.34 10.22 -17.11
C ILE A 8 11.85 10.34 -18.55
N GLU A 9 12.73 10.68 -19.50
CA GLU A 9 12.32 10.87 -20.89
C GLU A 9 11.92 9.54 -21.53
N LYS A 10 12.68 8.48 -21.25
CA LYS A 10 12.34 7.15 -21.76
C LYS A 10 10.97 6.68 -21.24
N VAL A 11 10.66 6.94 -19.97
CA VAL A 11 9.38 6.57 -19.37
C VAL A 11 8.24 7.45 -19.88
N ALA A 12 8.44 8.78 -19.94
CA ALA A 12 7.43 9.69 -20.47
C ALA A 12 7.04 9.32 -21.90
N LYS A 13 8.04 9.10 -22.75
CA LYS A 13 7.81 8.69 -24.15
C LYS A 13 7.04 7.37 -24.24
N ALA A 14 7.42 6.36 -23.46
CA ALA A 14 6.71 5.08 -23.47
C ALA A 14 5.24 5.22 -23.05
N ILE A 15 4.94 6.06 -22.05
CA ILE A 15 3.58 6.32 -21.60
C ILE A 15 2.78 7.07 -22.69
N GLU A 16 3.35 8.11 -23.28
CA GLU A 16 2.71 8.91 -24.34
C GLU A 16 2.46 8.06 -25.60
N ASP A 17 3.41 7.20 -25.99
CA ASP A 17 3.28 6.28 -27.12
C ASP A 17 2.15 5.26 -26.86
N ASP A 18 2.05 4.68 -25.66
CA ASP A 18 0.99 3.74 -25.28
C ASP A 18 -0.38 4.41 -25.16
N ALA A 19 -0.43 5.65 -24.65
CA ALA A 19 -1.66 6.41 -24.49
C ALA A 19 -2.17 7.04 -25.80
N GLY A 20 -1.28 7.27 -26.77
CA GLY A 20 -1.58 7.95 -28.03
C GLY A 20 -1.79 9.46 -27.90
N GLU A 21 -1.43 10.05 -26.76
CA GLU A 21 -1.52 11.49 -26.49
C GLU A 21 -0.34 11.98 -25.66
N THR A 22 -0.10 13.30 -25.70
CA THR A 22 0.94 13.95 -24.89
C THR A 22 0.37 14.48 -23.59
N PHE A 23 1.17 14.41 -22.53
CA PHE A 23 0.79 14.89 -21.21
C PHE A 23 1.72 16.05 -20.81
N PRO A 24 1.24 17.31 -20.87
CA PRO A 24 2.08 18.49 -20.65
C PRO A 24 2.91 18.44 -19.35
N ASP A 25 2.30 17.94 -18.26
CA ASP A 25 2.91 17.92 -16.94
C ASP A 25 3.55 16.58 -16.56
N LEU A 26 3.55 15.57 -17.45
CA LEU A 26 4.02 14.22 -17.11
C LEU A 26 5.50 14.19 -16.72
N ARG A 27 6.34 14.95 -17.44
CA ARG A 27 7.78 15.05 -17.14
C ARG A 27 8.02 15.67 -15.76
N GLN A 28 7.26 16.71 -15.43
CA GLN A 28 7.31 17.35 -14.11
C GLN A 28 6.86 16.37 -13.00
N ALA A 29 5.73 15.69 -13.20
CA ALA A 29 5.21 14.71 -12.25
C ALA A 29 6.18 13.53 -12.02
N LEU A 30 6.83 13.03 -13.08
CA LEU A 30 7.84 11.97 -12.98
C LEU A 30 9.11 12.47 -12.26
N SER A 31 9.50 13.73 -12.46
CA SER A 31 10.61 14.36 -11.75
C SER A 31 10.33 14.48 -10.25
N GLU A 32 9.14 14.96 -9.88
CA GLU A 32 8.69 15.05 -8.50
C GLU A 32 8.63 13.68 -7.82
N ALA A 33 8.05 12.69 -8.50
CA ALA A 33 8.02 11.31 -8.03
C ALA A 33 9.44 10.73 -7.84
N LYS A 34 10.37 11.01 -8.76
CA LYS A 34 11.78 10.62 -8.65
C LYS A 34 12.48 11.28 -7.46
N ALA A 35 12.15 12.53 -7.17
CA ALA A 35 12.62 13.27 -6.00
C ALA A 35 11.94 12.82 -4.69
N GLY A 36 10.92 11.96 -4.75
CA GLY A 36 10.15 11.53 -3.58
C GLY A 36 9.22 12.60 -3.03
N ILE A 37 8.84 13.56 -3.87
CA ILE A 37 7.89 14.62 -3.54
C ILE A 37 6.46 14.07 -3.66
N GLY A 38 5.62 14.35 -2.67
CA GLY A 38 4.24 13.90 -2.62
C GLY A 38 4.02 12.70 -1.69
N ARG A 39 2.87 12.02 -1.85
CA ARG A 39 2.48 10.92 -0.96
C ARG A 39 3.28 9.66 -1.29
N VAL A 40 4.09 9.19 -0.35
CA VAL A 40 4.79 7.91 -0.44
C VAL A 40 3.95 6.81 0.20
N THR A 41 3.76 5.70 -0.51
CA THR A 41 3.13 4.50 0.05
C THR A 41 4.22 3.53 0.49
N THR A 42 4.24 3.18 1.79
CA THR A 42 5.28 2.30 2.32
C THR A 42 4.96 0.81 2.08
N PRO A 43 5.97 -0.08 2.04
CA PRO A 43 5.74 -1.53 1.97
C PRO A 43 4.83 -2.05 3.09
N GLU A 44 4.95 -1.50 4.29
CA GLU A 44 4.12 -1.83 5.45
C GLU A 44 2.67 -1.43 5.22
N GLN A 45 2.44 -0.23 4.69
CA GLN A 45 1.10 0.25 4.33
C GLN A 45 0.45 -0.65 3.27
N ILE A 46 1.22 -1.07 2.25
CA ILE A 46 0.76 -2.01 1.22
C ILE A 46 0.38 -3.35 1.85
N LEU A 47 1.24 -3.89 2.71
CA LEU A 47 1.00 -5.16 3.38
C LEU A 47 -0.31 -5.15 4.20
N VAL A 48 -0.54 -4.10 5.01
CA VAL A 48 -1.75 -4.00 5.84
C VAL A 48 -3.00 -4.04 4.96
N ARG A 49 -3.02 -3.25 3.87
CA ARG A 49 -4.13 -3.23 2.91
C ARG A 49 -4.33 -4.58 2.24
N GLN A 50 -3.24 -5.23 1.83
CA GLN A 50 -3.29 -6.53 1.17
C GLN A 50 -3.84 -7.62 2.10
N ALA A 51 -3.36 -7.69 3.35
CA ALA A 51 -3.86 -8.65 4.33
C ALA A 51 -5.38 -8.52 4.52
N ARG A 52 -5.87 -7.28 4.70
CA ARG A 52 -7.31 -7.03 4.83
C ARG A 52 -8.06 -7.40 3.55
N GLN A 53 -7.64 -6.89 2.40
CA GLN A 53 -8.35 -7.12 1.13
C GLN A 53 -8.45 -8.61 0.80
N ARG A 54 -7.39 -9.38 1.05
CA ARG A 54 -7.38 -10.83 0.80
C ARG A 54 -8.30 -11.61 1.74
N SER A 55 -8.56 -11.11 2.95
CA SER A 55 -9.54 -11.71 3.86
C SER A 55 -11.00 -11.46 3.44
N GLY A 56 -11.26 -10.54 2.50
CA GLY A 56 -12.62 -10.16 2.09
C GLY A 56 -13.38 -9.31 3.12
N LEU A 57 -12.73 -8.90 4.22
CA LEU A 57 -13.37 -8.16 5.30
C LEU A 57 -13.32 -6.63 5.09
N THR A 58 -14.33 -5.96 5.65
CA THR A 58 -14.31 -4.50 5.81
C THR A 58 -13.21 -4.07 6.78
N GLN A 59 -12.84 -2.78 6.80
CA GLN A 59 -11.86 -2.28 7.78
C GLN A 59 -12.31 -2.55 9.22
N ALA A 60 -13.59 -2.35 9.54
CA ALA A 60 -14.10 -2.58 10.89
C ALA A 60 -14.02 -4.06 11.28
N ALA A 61 -14.53 -4.95 10.42
CA ALA A 61 -14.52 -6.39 10.69
C ALA A 61 -13.09 -6.95 10.78
N PHE A 62 -12.17 -6.49 9.92
CA PHE A 62 -10.78 -6.93 10.00
C PHE A 62 -10.09 -6.42 11.26
N ALA A 63 -10.30 -5.14 11.62
CA ALA A 63 -9.74 -4.55 12.83
C ALA A 63 -10.19 -5.33 14.09
N GLU A 64 -11.46 -5.69 14.15
CA GLU A 64 -12.02 -6.54 15.21
C GLU A 64 -11.33 -7.92 15.26
N ARG A 65 -11.13 -8.58 14.12
CA ARG A 65 -10.45 -9.89 14.05
C ARG A 65 -9.01 -9.85 14.57
N ILE A 66 -8.28 -8.76 14.33
CA ILE A 66 -6.91 -8.61 14.82
C ILE A 66 -6.82 -7.85 16.15
N ALA A 67 -7.94 -7.75 16.88
CA ALA A 67 -8.06 -7.07 18.17
C ALA A 67 -7.43 -5.66 18.18
N THR A 68 -7.72 -4.88 17.14
CA THR A 68 -7.14 -3.54 16.93
C THR A 68 -8.27 -2.51 16.73
N PRO A 69 -8.17 -1.29 17.30
CA PRO A 69 -9.13 -0.24 17.00
C PRO A 69 -9.16 0.10 15.50
N VAL A 70 -10.36 0.27 14.93
CA VAL A 70 -10.51 0.58 13.50
C VAL A 70 -9.78 1.86 13.08
N ALA A 71 -9.66 2.85 13.98
CA ALA A 71 -8.90 4.07 13.74
C ALA A 71 -7.40 3.77 13.56
N THR A 72 -6.84 2.91 14.40
CA THR A 72 -5.45 2.47 14.33
C THR A 72 -5.18 1.68 13.04
N LEU A 73 -6.07 0.76 12.65
CA LEU A 73 -5.96 0.07 11.35
C LEU A 73 -5.95 1.08 10.18
N ARG A 74 -6.83 2.10 10.23
CA ARG A 74 -6.88 3.15 9.19
C ARG A 74 -5.59 3.97 9.16
N ASP A 75 -5.01 4.29 10.31
CA ASP A 75 -3.73 4.99 10.37
C ASP A 75 -2.61 4.19 9.69
N TRP A 76 -2.56 2.88 9.92
CA TRP A 76 -1.63 1.98 9.25
C TRP A 76 -1.88 1.90 7.75
N GLU A 77 -3.13 1.68 7.32
CA GLU A 77 -3.48 1.63 5.90
C GLU A 77 -3.27 2.97 5.19
N GLN A 78 -3.22 4.10 5.90
CA GLN A 78 -2.93 5.40 5.33
C GLN A 78 -1.45 5.76 5.37
N GLY A 79 -0.63 5.00 6.10
CA GLY A 79 0.79 5.26 6.29
C GLY A 79 1.07 6.37 7.32
N ARG A 80 0.09 6.72 8.17
CA ARG A 80 0.28 7.70 9.25
C ARG A 80 1.14 7.13 10.38
N PHE A 81 0.99 5.83 10.65
CA PHE A 81 1.79 5.09 11.61
C PHE A 81 2.17 3.71 11.05
N GLN A 82 3.28 3.16 11.55
CA GLN A 82 3.69 1.80 11.24
C GLN A 82 3.09 0.82 12.25
N PRO A 83 2.60 -0.36 11.83
CA PRO A 83 2.16 -1.38 12.77
C PRO A 83 3.34 -1.91 13.62
N PRO A 84 3.11 -2.28 14.89
CA PRO A 84 4.10 -2.94 15.72
C PRO A 84 4.67 -4.21 15.07
N GLY A 85 5.89 -4.60 15.40
CA GLY A 85 6.57 -5.77 14.78
C GLY A 85 5.78 -7.08 14.86
N GLY A 86 5.10 -7.33 15.99
CA GLY A 86 4.22 -8.49 16.16
C GLY A 86 3.01 -8.46 15.21
N VAL A 87 2.38 -7.30 15.06
CA VAL A 87 1.28 -7.09 14.12
C VAL A 87 1.77 -7.25 12.68
N MET A 88 2.96 -6.73 12.35
CA MET A 88 3.58 -6.94 11.04
C MET A 88 3.83 -8.42 10.73
N CYS A 89 4.19 -9.22 11.73
CA CYS A 89 4.31 -10.68 11.57
C CYS A 89 2.95 -11.31 11.26
N LEU A 90 1.92 -10.99 12.05
CA LEU A 90 0.55 -11.46 11.83
C LEU A 90 0.02 -11.08 10.44
N LEU A 91 0.18 -9.82 10.03
CA LEU A 91 -0.28 -9.34 8.71
C LEU A 91 0.42 -10.06 7.55
N ARG A 92 1.71 -10.41 7.69
CA ARG A 92 2.41 -11.25 6.69
C ARG A 92 1.82 -12.65 6.62
N LEU A 93 1.44 -13.24 7.76
CA LEU A 93 0.80 -14.55 7.81
C LEU A 93 -0.58 -14.49 7.13
N LEU A 94 -1.45 -13.56 7.55
CA LEU A 94 -2.79 -13.39 6.99
C LEU A 94 -2.76 -13.01 5.50
N ALA A 95 -1.75 -12.24 5.07
CA ALA A 95 -1.58 -11.95 3.66
C ALA A 95 -1.27 -13.20 2.83
N LYS A 96 -0.63 -14.24 3.40
CA LYS A 96 -0.35 -15.51 2.69
C LYS A 96 -1.48 -16.53 2.85
N HIS A 97 -2.10 -16.56 4.02
CA HIS A 97 -3.15 -17.49 4.43
C HIS A 97 -4.37 -16.70 4.92
N PRO A 98 -5.16 -16.11 4.00
CA PRO A 98 -6.27 -15.23 4.36
C PRO A 98 -7.40 -15.97 5.10
N ASP A 99 -7.52 -17.27 4.90
CA ASP A 99 -8.42 -18.21 5.59
C ASP A 99 -8.23 -18.18 7.11
N LEU A 100 -6.98 -18.03 7.59
CA LEU A 100 -6.68 -17.95 9.03
C LEU A 100 -7.31 -16.73 9.73
N THR A 101 -7.77 -15.73 8.97
CA THR A 101 -8.49 -14.58 9.54
C THR A 101 -9.78 -15.02 10.26
N GLN A 102 -10.38 -16.14 9.85
CA GLN A 102 -11.58 -16.69 10.47
C GLN A 102 -11.31 -17.38 11.81
N GLU A 103 -10.10 -17.91 11.99
CA GLU A 103 -9.66 -18.57 13.22
C GLU A 103 -9.31 -17.58 14.33
N LEU A 104 -9.08 -16.32 13.98
CA LEU A 104 -8.91 -15.27 14.96
C LEU A 104 -10.23 -15.03 15.70
N VAL A 105 -10.19 -15.30 17.00
CA VAL A 105 -11.32 -15.10 17.91
C VAL A 105 -11.45 -13.60 18.18
N THR A 106 -12.65 -13.09 17.99
CA THR A 106 -13.05 -11.75 18.45
C THR A 106 -12.93 -11.73 19.97
N ALA A 107 -12.01 -10.91 20.49
CA ALA A 107 -11.84 -10.69 21.92
C ALA A 107 -13.09 -10.04 22.55
#